data_AF-A0A2G6GCW4-F1
#
_entry.id   AF-A0A2G6GCW4-F1
#
_cell.length_a   1.000
_cell.length_b   1.000
_cell.length_c   1.000
_cell.angle_alpha   90.00
_cell.angle_beta   90.00
_cell.angle_gamma   90.00
#
_symmetry.space_group_name_H-M   'P 1'
#
loop_
_entity.id
_entity.type
_entity.pdbx_description
1 polymer ?
#
loop_
_entity_poly.entity_id
_entity_poly.type
_entity_poly.pdbx_seq_one_letter_code
_entity_poly.pdbx_strand_id
1 'polypeptide(L)'
;MSITQEQIARLRALSALNTKKEIDIDAVISSFDALDQVDTTGVKNITRSGNTKLLLREDTVKPSPYSAQMLACSPQRVAACQIILKGIMHGE
;
A
#
# COMPACT_ATOMS: atom_id res chain seq x y z
N MET A 1 3.96 3.41 23.34
CA MET A 1 2.55 2.90 23.45
C MET A 1 2.50 1.38 23.19
N SER A 2 1.46 0.64 23.64
CA SER A 2 1.31 -0.81 23.36
C SER A 2 0.09 -1.07 22.47
N ILE A 3 0.24 -1.93 21.45
CA ILE A 3 -0.83 -2.32 20.52
C ILE A 3 -1.43 -3.67 20.95
N THR A 4 -2.75 -3.80 20.80
CA THR A 4 -3.46 -5.06 21.09
C THR A 4 -3.38 -6.05 19.91
N GLN A 5 -3.47 -7.35 20.20
CA GLN A 5 -3.51 -8.38 19.15
C GLN A 5 -4.68 -8.22 18.17
N GLU A 6 -5.80 -7.64 18.62
CA GLU A 6 -6.93 -7.29 17.76
C GLU A 6 -6.55 -6.19 16.74
N GLN A 7 -5.82 -5.17 17.18
CA GLN A 7 -5.32 -4.11 16.30
C GLN A 7 -4.30 -4.66 15.29
N ILE A 8 -3.42 -5.59 15.69
CA ILE A 8 -2.50 -6.29 14.79
C ILE A 8 -3.29 -7.10 13.74
N ALA A 9 -4.32 -7.83 14.15
CA ALA A 9 -5.18 -8.58 13.24
C ALA A 9 -5.88 -7.67 12.23
N ARG A 10 -6.38 -6.51 12.66
CA ARG A 10 -6.98 -5.51 11.77
C ARG A 10 -5.98 -4.93 10.77
N LEU A 11 -4.76 -4.64 11.20
CA LEU A 11 -3.68 -4.17 10.32
C LEU A 11 -3.29 -5.23 9.27
N ARG A 12 -3.27 -6.51 9.64
CA ARG A 12 -3.05 -7.62 8.68
C ARG A 12 -4.12 -7.66 7.60
N ALA A 13 -5.39 -7.50 7.98
CA ALA A 13 -6.49 -7.46 7.03
C ALA A 13 -6.38 -6.26 6.05
N LEU A 14 -6.00 -5.08 6.56
CA LEU A 14 -5.84 -3.86 5.73
C LEU A 14 -4.64 -3.91 4.79
N SER A 15 -3.57 -4.61 5.18
CA SER A 15 -2.32 -4.71 4.40
C SER A 15 -2.28 -5.91 3.45
N ALA A 16 -3.32 -6.75 3.43
CA ALA A 16 -3.37 -8.03 2.72
C ALA A 16 -2.20 -8.98 3.08
N LEU A 17 -1.60 -8.82 4.26
CA LEU A 17 -0.51 -9.64 4.76
C LEU A 17 -1.06 -10.88 5.47
N ASN A 18 -0.90 -12.05 4.85
CA ASN A 18 -1.21 -13.33 5.48
C ASN A 18 0.05 -13.92 6.12
N THR A 19 0.43 -13.41 7.28
CA THR A 19 1.59 -13.89 8.04
C THR A 19 1.15 -14.91 9.09
N LYS A 20 1.66 -16.14 8.99
CA LYS A 20 1.42 -17.19 10.00
C LYS A 20 2.18 -17.00 11.31
N LYS A 21 3.15 -16.08 11.33
CA LYS A 21 3.98 -15.79 12.51
C LYS A 21 3.34 -14.68 13.34
N GLU A 22 3.47 -14.78 14.64
CA GLU A 22 3.23 -13.64 15.53
C GLU A 22 4.23 -12.54 15.17
N ILE A 23 3.71 -11.34 14.92
CA ILE A 23 4.53 -10.18 14.58
C ILE A 23 4.51 -9.28 15.80
N ASP A 24 5.67 -9.06 16.40
CA ASP A 24 5.87 -8.04 17.40
C ASP A 24 6.36 -6.76 16.71
N ILE A 25 5.62 -5.67 16.92
CA ILE A 25 5.94 -4.33 16.40
C ILE A 25 6.10 -3.31 17.53
N ASP A 26 5.98 -3.72 18.80
CA ASP A 26 5.97 -2.80 19.94
C ASP A 26 7.32 -2.10 20.10
N ALA A 27 8.42 -2.79 19.82
CA ALA A 27 9.76 -2.20 19.81
C ALA A 27 9.91 -1.11 18.74
N VAL A 28 9.30 -1.29 17.57
CA VAL A 28 9.34 -0.31 16.48
C VAL A 28 8.47 0.89 16.83
N ILE A 29 7.29 0.68 17.41
CA ILE A 29 6.39 1.76 17.84
C ILE A 29 7.04 2.59 18.94
N SER A 30 7.64 1.93 19.92
CA SER A 30 8.34 2.58 21.04
C SER A 30 9.51 3.44 20.55
N SER A 31 10.12 3.10 19.41
CA SER A 31 11.18 3.93 18.81
C SER A 31 10.68 5.29 18.30
N PHE A 32 9.38 5.42 18.02
CA PHE A 32 8.76 6.68 17.61
C PHE A 32 8.30 7.54 18.79
N ASP A 33 8.17 6.98 20.00
CA ASP A 33 7.76 7.74 21.20
C ASP A 33 8.71 8.93 21.48
N ALA A 34 9.97 8.87 21.02
CA ALA A 34 10.93 9.97 21.11
C ALA A 34 10.55 11.19 20.24
N LEU A 35 9.76 11.01 19.19
CA LEU A 35 9.31 12.09 18.31
C LEU A 35 8.20 12.94 18.95
N ASP A 36 7.44 12.39 19.90
CA ASP A 36 6.39 13.12 20.61
C ASP A 36 6.95 14.25 21.50
N GLN A 37 8.24 14.18 21.83
CA GLN A 37 8.93 15.19 22.63
C GLN A 37 9.45 16.37 21.78
N VAL A 38 9.35 16.29 20.45
CA VAL A 38 9.83 17.34 19.56
C VAL A 38 8.70 18.34 19.31
N ASP A 39 8.92 19.60 19.69
CA ASP A 39 7.97 20.67 19.36
C ASP A 39 7.96 20.90 17.84
N THR A 40 6.82 20.59 17.23
CA THR A 40 6.56 20.77 15.80
C THR A 40 5.66 21.97 15.51
N THR A 41 5.39 22.80 16.52
CA THR A 41 4.56 24.01 16.38
C THR A 41 5.15 24.94 15.32
N GLY A 42 4.36 25.28 14.31
CA GLY A 42 4.80 26.15 13.21
C GLY A 42 5.67 25.48 12.14
N VAL A 43 6.02 24.20 12.30
CA VAL A 43 6.72 23.42 11.28
C VAL A 43 5.73 23.05 10.17
N LYS A 44 6.05 23.42 8.92
CA LYS A 44 5.24 23.03 7.76
C LYS A 44 5.54 21.58 7.39
N ASN A 45 4.49 20.79 7.14
CA ASN A 45 4.64 19.46 6.59
C ASN A 45 5.35 19.50 5.23
N ILE A 46 6.45 18.76 5.11
CA ILE A 46 7.19 18.65 3.87
C ILE A 46 6.59 17.51 3.05
N THR A 47 5.95 17.84 1.93
CA THR A 47 5.55 16.83 0.94
C THR A 47 6.71 16.56 -0.01
N ARG A 48 6.95 15.28 -0.31
CA ARG A 48 8.05 14.75 -1.15
C ARG A 48 8.21 15.44 -2.51
N SER A 49 7.16 16.10 -3.01
CA SER A 49 7.18 16.77 -4.31
C SER A 49 7.89 18.12 -4.31
N GLY A 50 8.07 18.82 -3.18
CA GLY A 50 8.59 20.21 -3.11
C GLY A 50 7.75 21.26 -3.88
N ASN A 51 6.86 20.80 -4.74
CA ASN A 51 5.98 21.55 -5.60
C ASN A 51 4.67 21.81 -4.86
N THR A 52 4.41 23.09 -4.62
CA THR A 52 3.14 23.62 -4.14
C THR A 52 2.04 23.58 -5.22
N LYS A 53 2.39 23.23 -6.46
CA LYS A 53 1.49 23.15 -7.60
C LYS A 53 1.42 21.72 -8.14
N LEU A 54 0.21 21.29 -8.49
CA LEU A 54 -0.01 20.03 -9.18
C LEU A 54 0.61 20.09 -10.58
N LEU A 55 1.40 19.07 -10.93
CA LEU A 55 1.89 18.89 -12.29
C LEU A 55 0.76 18.31 -13.14
N LEU A 56 0.26 19.11 -14.08
CA LEU A 56 -0.77 18.66 -15.01
C LEU A 56 -0.14 17.80 -16.11
N ARG A 57 -0.83 16.71 -16.45
CA ARG A 57 -0.52 15.91 -17.63
C ARG A 57 -1.30 16.49 -18.82
N GLU A 58 -0.64 16.69 -19.95
CA GLU A 58 -1.30 17.04 -21.20
C GLU A 58 -2.30 15.97 -21.64
N ASP A 59 -3.41 16.40 -22.23
CA ASP A 59 -4.43 15.50 -22.80
C ASP A 59 -4.01 14.98 -24.18
N THR A 60 -2.89 14.25 -24.20
CA THR A 60 -2.37 13.58 -25.39
C THR A 60 -2.67 12.09 -25.31
N VAL A 61 -3.23 11.54 -26.40
CA VAL A 61 -3.46 10.10 -26.53
C VAL A 61 -2.12 9.43 -26.81
N LYS A 62 -1.71 8.53 -25.92
CA LYS A 62 -0.55 7.65 -26.13
C LYS A 62 -1.05 6.25 -26.48
N PRO A 63 -0.51 5.60 -27.53
CA PRO A 63 -0.89 4.24 -27.86
C PRO A 63 -0.58 3.32 -26.68
N SER A 64 -1.51 2.43 -26.36
CA SER A 64 -1.31 1.52 -25.24
C SER A 64 -0.28 0.44 -25.57
N PRO A 65 0.67 0.14 -24.66
CA PRO A 65 1.62 -0.95 -24.85
C PRO A 65 1.02 -2.33 -24.56
N TYR A 66 -0.29 -2.46 -24.30
CA TYR A 66 -0.95 -3.74 -23.98
C TYR A 66 -0.76 -4.74 -25.13
N SER A 67 0.25 -5.57 -24.98
CA SER A 67 0.55 -6.71 -25.84
C SER A 67 0.34 -7.99 -25.06
N ALA A 68 0.12 -9.10 -25.76
CA ALA A 68 0.07 -10.43 -25.15
C ALA A 68 1.32 -10.75 -24.29
N GLN A 69 2.45 -10.09 -24.55
CA GLN A 69 3.69 -10.23 -23.79
C GLN A 69 3.56 -9.73 -22.34
N MET A 70 2.71 -8.72 -22.08
CA MET A 70 2.48 -8.23 -20.70
C MET A 70 1.75 -9.27 -19.83
N LEU A 71 0.96 -10.15 -20.45
CA LEU A 71 0.25 -11.23 -19.76
C LEU A 71 1.17 -12.42 -19.45
N ALA A 72 2.32 -12.53 -20.11
CA ALA A 72 3.28 -13.62 -19.90
C ALA A 72 3.92 -13.60 -18.50
N CYS A 73 3.95 -12.44 -17.84
CA CYS A 73 4.47 -12.30 -16.47
C CYS A 73 3.43 -12.65 -15.39
N SER A 74 2.19 -12.96 -15.76
CA SER A 74 1.13 -13.27 -14.79
C SER A 74 1.37 -14.65 -14.15
N PRO A 75 1.39 -14.76 -12.81
CA PRO A 75 1.41 -16.05 -12.13
C PRO A 75 0.04 -16.76 -12.14
N GLN A 76 -1.01 -16.05 -12.57
CA GLN A 76 -2.37 -16.55 -12.66
C GLN A 76 -2.71 -16.97 -14.10
N ARG A 77 -3.70 -17.86 -14.24
CA ARG A 77 -4.16 -18.33 -15.55
C ARG A 77 -4.66 -17.16 -16.40
N VAL A 78 -4.26 -17.15 -17.67
CA VAL A 78 -4.72 -16.18 -18.67
C VAL A 78 -5.69 -16.84 -19.62
N ALA A 79 -6.84 -16.22 -19.89
CA ALA A 79 -7.74 -16.62 -20.98
C ALA A 79 -8.39 -15.39 -21.60
N ALA A 80 -8.71 -15.44 -22.90
CA ALA A 80 -9.33 -14.33 -23.63
C ALA A 80 -8.64 -12.96 -23.38
N CYS A 81 -7.29 -12.96 -23.34
CA CYS A 81 -6.47 -11.78 -23.05
C CYS A 81 -6.71 -11.14 -21.67
N GLN A 82 -7.16 -11.91 -20.68
CA GLN A 82 -7.44 -11.45 -19.32
C GLN A 82 -6.78 -12.34 -18.27
N ILE A 83 -6.39 -11.75 -17.14
CA ILE A 83 -5.93 -12.47 -15.95
C ILE A 83 -7.15 -12.96 -15.18
N ILE A 84 -7.27 -14.29 -15.03
CA ILE A 84 -8.37 -14.88 -14.28
C ILE A 84 -7.99 -14.88 -12.79
N LEU A 85 -8.79 -14.18 -11.98
CA LEU A 85 -8.72 -14.25 -10.53
C LEU A 85 -9.77 -15.25 -10.01
N LYS A 86 -9.51 -15.85 -8.85
CA LYS A 86 -10.55 -16.55 -8.10
C LYS A 86 -11.65 -15.54 -7.75
N GLY A 87 -12.91 -16.00 -7.67
CA GLY A 87 -14.09 -15.16 -7.54
C GLY A 87 -13.93 -14.06 -6.48
N ILE A 88 -14.40 -12.85 -6.82
CA ILE A 88 -14.23 -11.63 -6.02
C ILE A 88 -15.09 -11.66 -4.73
N MET A 89 -15.97 -12.66 -4.58
CA MET A 89 -16.78 -12.87 -3.37
C MET A 89 -16.29 -14.08 -2.56
N HIS A 90 -15.75 -13.81 -1.37
CA HIS A 90 -15.71 -14.72 -0.24
C HIS A 90 -16.32 -13.97 0.96
N GLY A 91 -17.64 -14.04 1.08
CA GLY A 91 -18.37 -13.84 2.34
C GLY A 91 -19.28 -15.08 2.43
N GLU A 92 -19.33 -15.83 3.53
CA GLU A 92 -19.04 -15.55 4.94
C GLU A 92 -18.04 -16.56 5.54
#